data_AF-A0A3F2RW60-F1
#
_entry.id   AF-A0A3F2RW60-F1
#
_cell.length_a   1.000
_cell.length_b   1.000
_cell.length_c   1.000
_cell.angle_alpha   90.00
_cell.angle_beta   90.00
_cell.angle_gamma   90.00
#
_symmetry.space_group_name_H-M   'P 1'
#
loop_
_entity.id
_entity.type
_entity.pdbx_description
1 polymer ?
#
loop_
_entity_poly.entity_id
_entity_poly.type
_entity_poly.pdbx_seq_one_letter_code
_entity_poly.pdbx_strand_id
1 'polypeptide(L)' 'MQSLHLPRYILNCLDDIIAFEPLERTELRQIELLQFDSVINRLKESQISVNMTTSALDVISGEVYEPQYGTRPI' A
#
# COMPACT_ATOMS: atom_id res chain seq x y z
N MET A 1 4.86 23.06 -3.43
CA MET A 1 3.42 22.87 -3.15
C MET A 1 2.71 22.69 -4.48
N GLN A 2 2.23 21.49 -4.78
CA GLN A 2 1.39 21.26 -5.96
C GLN A 2 0.07 22.01 -5.76
N SER A 3 -0.27 22.92 -6.67
CA SER A 3 -1.54 23.64 -6.64
C SER A 3 -2.68 22.69 -7.01
N LEU A 4 -3.64 22.51 -6.10
CA LEU A 4 -4.83 21.70 -6.33
C LEU A 4 -5.72 22.38 -7.39
N HIS A 5 -5.69 21.87 -8.61
CA HIS A 5 -6.32 22.52 -9.77
C HIS A 5 -7.76 21.99 -10.00
N LEU A 6 -8.61 22.14 -8.99
CA LEU A 6 -10.05 21.84 -9.09
C LEU A 6 -10.86 23.14 -9.32
N PRO A 7 -12.01 23.09 -10.02
CA PRO A 7 -12.92 24.21 -10.11
C PRO A 7 -13.27 24.78 -8.73
N ARG A 8 -13.24 26.10 -8.57
CA ARG A 8 -13.45 26.79 -7.29
C ARG A 8 -14.77 26.39 -6.61
N TYR A 9 -15.83 26.13 -7.38
CA TYR A 9 -17.13 25.72 -6.84
C TYR A 9 -17.07 24.35 -6.13
N ILE A 10 -16.18 23.45 -6.56
CA ILE A 10 -15.98 22.15 -5.91
C ILE A 10 -15.22 22.32 -4.59
N LEU A 11 -14.18 23.16 -4.59
CA LEU A 11 -13.39 23.44 -3.38
C LEU A 11 -14.23 24.06 -2.26
N ASN A 12 -15.22 24.88 -2.64
CA ASN A 12 -16.12 25.51 -1.67
C ASN A 12 -17.18 24.54 -1.10
N CYS A 13 -17.29 23.31 -1.63
CA CYS A 13 -18.22 22.27 -1.15
C CYS A 13 -17.54 21.21 -0.27
N LEU A 14 -16.22 21.25 -0.13
CA LEU A 14 -15.47 20.33 0.73
C LEU A 14 -15.34 20.94 2.11
N ASP A 15 -15.67 20.15 3.15
CA ASP A 15 -15.50 20.59 4.53
C ASP A 15 -14.02 20.63 4.94
N ASP A 16 -13.22 19.68 4.46
CA ASP A 16 -11.79 19.60 4.74
C ASP A 16 -11.00 18.94 3.59
N ILE A 17 -9.71 19.25 3.48
CA ILE A 17 -8.78 18.67 2.51
C ILE A 17 -7.62 18.04 3.28
N ILE A 18 -7.55 16.72 3.25
CA ILE A 18 -6.51 15.94 3.93
C ILE A 18 -5.40 15.59 2.94
N ALA A 19 -4.17 15.96 3.27
CA ALA A 19 -2.97 15.53 2.55
C ALA A 19 -2.33 14.36 3.28
N PHE A 20 -2.06 13.27 2.56
CA PHE A 20 -1.36 12.12 3.11
C PHE A 20 0.15 12.29 2.93
N GLU A 21 0.89 11.96 3.99
CA GLU A 21 2.34 11.84 3.91
C GLU A 21 2.72 10.54 3.17
N PRO A 22 3.87 10.54 2.45
CA PRO A 22 4.36 9.32 1.84
C PRO A 22 4.75 8.30 2.92
N LEU A 23 4.46 7.03 2.66
CA LEU A 23 4.74 5.93 3.59
C LEU A 23 6.25 5.74 3.78
N GLU A 24 6.66 5.51 5.03
CA GLU A 24 8.00 5.07 5.36
C GLU A 24 8.20 3.58 5.07
N ARG A 25 9.46 3.15 4.89
CA ARG A 25 9.80 1.74 4.63
C ARG A 25 9.27 0.77 5.69
N THR A 26 9.21 1.20 6.93
CA THR A 26 8.68 0.41 8.05
C THR A 26 7.17 0.19 7.94
N GLU A 27 6.43 1.21 7.51
CA GLU A 27 4.98 1.16 7.30
C GLU A 27 4.64 0.30 6.07
N LEU A 28 5.42 0.45 5.00
CA LEU A 28 5.34 -0.41 3.80
C LEU A 28 5.46 -1.88 4.17
N ARG A 29 6.41 -2.22 5.04
CA ARG A 29 6.61 -3.60 5.51
C ARG A 29 5.41 -4.14 6.28
N GLN A 30 4.75 -3.32 7.09
CA GLN A 30 3.55 -3.75 7.81
C GLN A 30 2.39 -4.01 6.85
N ILE A 31 2.24 -3.16 5.83
CA ILE A 31 1.21 -3.31 4.81
C ILE A 31 1.43 -4.62 4.02
N GLU A 32 2.67 -4.90 3.61
CA GLU A 32 3.02 -6.16 2.94
C GLU A 32 2.63 -7.38 3.77
N LEU A 33 2.99 -7.41 5.06
CA LEU A 33 2.63 -8.52 5.94
C LEU A 33 1.11 -8.73 6.01
N LEU A 34 0.33 -7.66 6.12
CA LEU A 34 -1.13 -7.73 6.12
C LEU A 34 -1.69 -8.27 4.79
N GLN A 35 -1.09 -7.88 3.66
CA GLN A 35 -1.49 -8.41 2.34
C GLN A 35 -1.19 -9.91 2.24
N PHE A 36 -0.01 -10.34 2.69
CA PHE A 36 0.35 -11.75 2.69
C PHE A 36 -0.52 -12.59 3.62
N ASP A 37 -0.85 -12.08 4.81
CA ASP A 37 -1.76 -12.76 5.72
C ASP A 37 -3.14 -12.98 5.08
N SER A 38 -3.65 -11.98 4.34
CA SER A 38 -4.89 -12.12 3.57
C SER A 38 -4.79 -13.24 2.52
N VAL A 39 -3.68 -13.30 1.77
CA VAL A 39 -3.44 -14.36 0.78
C VAL A 39 -3.34 -15.73 1.43
N ILE A 40 -2.59 -15.85 2.53
CA ILE A 40 -2.43 -17.10 3.29
C ILE A 40 -3.79 -17.58 3.79
N ASN A 41 -4.64 -16.68 4.30
CA ASN A 41 -5.97 -17.04 4.77
C ASN A 41 -6.85 -17.60 3.63
N ARG A 42 -6.80 -17.01 2.43
CA ARG A 42 -7.53 -17.54 1.25
C ARG A 42 -7.00 -18.90 0.81
N LEU A 43 -5.69 -19.13 0.91
CA LEU A 43 -5.08 -20.41 0.56
C LEU A 43 -5.41 -21.51 1.59
N LYS A 44 -5.53 -21.14 2.87
CA LYS A 44 -5.99 -22.07 3.93
C LYS A 44 -7.40 -22.59 3.67
N GLU A 45 -8.31 -21.77 3.15
CA GLU A 45 -9.65 -22.23 2.73
C GLU A 45 -9.57 -23.33 1.66
N SER A 46 -8.52 -23.30 0.83
CA SER A 46 -8.22 -24.32 -0.18
C SER A 46 -7.34 -25.48 0.35
N GLN A 47 -7.15 -25.58 1.68
CA GLN A 47 -6.28 -26.56 2.35
C GLN A 47 -4.79 -26.46 1.95
N ILE A 48 -4.36 -25.31 1.42
CA ILE A 48 -2.98 -25.04 1.05
C ILE A 48 -2.32 -24.27 2.20
N SER A 49 -1.21 -24.80 2.72
CA SER A 49 -0.39 -24.12 3.73
C SER A 49 0.82 -23.48 3.06
N VAL A 50 0.96 -22.17 3.19
CA VAL A 50 2.11 -21.41 2.72
C VAL A 50 2.84 -20.82 3.91
N ASN A 51 4.16 -20.93 3.91
CA ASN A 51 5.02 -20.29 4.88
C ASN A 51 6.03 -19.42 4.14
N MET A 52 6.11 -18.14 4.51
CA MET A 52 6.96 -17.16 3.83
C MET A 52 8.04 -16.66 4.78
N THR A 53 9.27 -16.62 4.29
CA THR A 53 10.39 -16.07 5.05
C THR A 53 10.45 -14.56 4.87
N THR A 54 10.99 -13.86 5.88
CA THR A 54 11.23 -12.41 5.80
C THR A 54 12.12 -12.03 4.62
N SER A 55 13.10 -12.87 4.27
CA SER A 55 13.96 -12.65 3.10
C SER A 55 13.22 -12.73 1.77
N ALA A 56 12.19 -13.59 1.66
CA ALA A 56 11.37 -13.65 0.45
C ALA A 56 10.53 -12.38 0.28
N LEU A 57 10.00 -11.84 1.38
CA LEU A 57 9.29 -10.57 1.39
C LEU A 57 10.23 -9.43 0.94
N ASP A 58 11.45 -9.37 1.48
CA ASP A 58 12.41 -8.30 1.14
C ASP A 58 12.75 -8.23 -0.36
N VAL A 59 12.82 -9.39 -1.02
CA VAL A 59 13.05 -9.47 -2.48
C VAL A 59 11.84 -8.96 -3.25
N ILE A 60 10.63 -9.36 -2.85
CA ILE A 60 9.39 -8.93 -3.52
C ILE A 60 9.21 -7.41 -3.37
N SER A 61 9.39 -6.87 -2.16
CA SER A 61 9.33 -5.43 -1.91
C SER A 61 10.31 -4.62 -2.75
N GLY A 62 11.53 -5.14 -2.92
CA GLY A 62 12.58 -4.48 -3.67
C GLY A 62 12.27 -4.32 -5.16
N GLU A 63 11.60 -5.30 -5.76
CA GLU A 63 11.24 -5.32 -7.19
C GLU A 63 9.95 -4.52 -7.47
N VAL A 64 9.06 -4.40 -6.49
CA VAL A 64 7.69 -3.91 -6.68
C VAL A 64 7.53 -2.44 -6.23
N TYR A 65 8.45 -1.93 -5.41
CA TYR A 65 8.34 -0.56 -4.90
C TYR A 65 8.71 0.51 -5.94
N GLU A 66 7.68 1.20 -6.46
CA GLU A 66 7.84 2.40 -7.29
C GLU A 66 7.37 3.66 -6.53
N PRO A 67 8.29 4.56 -6.08
CA PRO A 67 7.94 5.74 -5.28
C PRO A 67 6.90 6.67 -5.93
N GLN A 68 6.86 6.68 -7.26
CA GLN A 68 5.96 7.49 -8.08
C GLN A 68 4.52 6.95 -8.12
N TYR A 69 4.30 5.66 -7.86
CA TYR A 69 2.98 5.01 -7.83
C TYR A 69 2.55 4.57 -6.42
N GLY A 70 3.42 4.75 -5.42
CA GLY A 70 3.19 4.30 -4.06
C GLY A 70 3.27 2.77 -3.94
N THR A 71 2.46 2.18 -3.07
CA THR A 71 2.38 0.72 -2.83
C THR A 71 1.64 -0.07 -3.91
N ARG A 72 1.31 0.53 -5.05
CA ARG A 72 0.71 -0.20 -6.19
C ARG A 72 1.84 -0.46 -7.19
N PRO A 73 2.32 -1.70 -7.39
CA PRO A 73 1.55 -2.95 -7.42
C PRO A 73 2.04 -4.02 -6.42
N ILE A 74 1.93 -3.78 -5.11
CA ILE A 74 2.15 -4.79 -4.06
C ILE A 74 0.86 -5.57 -3.80
#